data_AF-A0A7V8XGB9-F1
#
_entry.id   AF-A0A7V8XGB9-F1
#
_cell.length_a   1.000
_cell.length_b   1.000
_cell.length_c   1.000
_cell.angle_alpha   90.00
_cell.angle_beta   90.00
_cell.angle_gamma   90.00
#
_symmetry.space_group_name_H-M   'P 1'
#
loop_
_entity.id
_entity.type
_entity.pdbx_description
1 polymer ?
#
loop_
_entity_poly.entity_id
_entity_poly.type
_entity_poly.pdbx_seq_one_letter_code
_entity_poly.pdbx_strand_id
1 'polypeptide(L)' 'LLHEYEGLDAMLAAGRFSAEADALRLYRHIATLDPSAPVPALPDHEPDWRACAAAADGLGLGRLAGRLAEAASS' A
#
# COMPACT_ATOMS: atom_id res chain seq x y z
N LEU A 1 24.75 14.42 -0.87
CA LEU A 1 24.17 13.63 -1.99
C LEU A 1 22.72 14.03 -2.26
N LEU A 2 21.72 13.70 -1.43
CA LEU A 2 20.34 14.17 -1.67
C LEU A 2 20.14 15.70 -1.53
N HIS A 3 21.02 16.38 -0.79
CA HIS A 3 21.02 17.85 -0.73
C HIS A 3 21.66 18.50 -1.97
N GLU A 4 22.43 17.73 -2.75
CA GLU A 4 23.20 18.21 -3.90
C GLU A 4 22.55 17.78 -5.24
N TYR A 5 21.79 16.69 -5.22
CA TYR A 5 21.05 16.16 -6.35
C TYR A 5 19.61 15.88 -5.90
N GLU A 6 18.61 16.40 -6.64
CA GLU A 6 17.18 16.24 -6.32
C GLU A 6 16.70 14.78 -6.27
N GLY A 7 17.44 13.86 -6.88
CA GLY A 7 17.13 12.44 -6.82
C GLY A 7 18.08 11.57 -7.61
N LEU A 8 17.77 10.27 -7.65
CA LEU A 8 18.60 9.26 -8.31
C LEU A 8 18.87 9.61 -9.78
N ASP A 9 17.88 10.08 -10.53
CA ASP A 9 18.06 10.42 -11.95
C ASP A 9 19.06 11.57 -12.15
N ALA A 10 19.04 12.58 -11.28
CA ALA A 10 20.00 13.68 -11.32
C ALA A 10 21.43 13.19 -11.00
N MET A 11 21.56 12.24 -10.07
CA MET A 11 22.85 11.62 -9.74
C MET A 11 23.39 10.78 -10.92
N LEU A 12 22.53 10.00 -11.56
CA LEU A 12 22.90 9.19 -12.73
C LEU A 12 23.27 10.07 -13.93
N ALA A 13 22.54 11.17 -14.16
CA ALA A 13 22.83 12.13 -15.23
C ALA A 13 24.18 12.84 -15.03
N ALA A 14 24.59 13.06 -13.78
CA ALA A 14 25.91 13.58 -13.42
C ALA A 14 27.04 12.52 -13.51
N GLY A 15 26.75 11.32 -14.02
CA GLY A 15 27.73 10.25 -14.22
C GLY A 15 28.10 9.49 -12.94
N ARG A 16 27.37 9.68 -11.84
CA ARG A 16 27.56 8.88 -10.61
C ARG A 16 26.95 7.49 -10.81
N PHE A 17 27.58 6.47 -10.21
CA PHE A 17 27.11 5.07 -10.26
C PHE A 17 26.89 4.54 -11.68
N SER A 18 27.79 4.90 -12.60
CA SER A 18 27.68 4.53 -14.02
C SER A 18 27.69 3.02 -14.25
N ALA A 19 28.43 2.25 -13.43
CA ALA A 19 28.46 0.79 -13.52
C ALA A 19 27.15 0.13 -13.07
N GLU A 20 26.42 0.76 -12.14
CA GLU A 20 25.18 0.23 -11.55
C GLU A 20 23.91 0.96 -12.05
N ALA A 21 24.04 1.87 -13.01
CA ALA A 21 22.96 2.79 -13.40
C ALA A 21 21.65 2.07 -13.73
N ASP A 22 21.72 0.99 -14.51
CA ASP A 22 20.54 0.23 -14.91
C ASP A 22 19.95 -0.60 -13.76
N ALA A 23 20.81 -1.16 -12.90
CA ALA A 23 20.37 -1.87 -11.70
C ALA A 23 19.65 -0.92 -10.73
N LEU A 24 20.15 0.31 -10.57
CA LEU A 24 19.53 1.32 -9.71
C LEU A 24 18.18 1.81 -10.26
N ARG A 25 18.06 1.98 -11.58
CA ARG A 25 16.77 2.30 -12.23
C ARG A 25 15.76 1.18 -12.02
N LEU A 26 16.18 -0.07 -12.19
CA LEU A 26 15.34 -1.24 -11.95
C LEU A 26 14.90 -1.31 -10.49
N TYR A 27 15.83 -1.15 -9.55
CA TYR A 27 15.51 -1.15 -8.13
C TYR A 27 14.49 -0.07 -7.78
N ARG A 28 14.66 1.16 -8.30
CA ARG A 28 13.68 2.24 -8.10
C ARG A 28 12.32 1.88 -8.67
N HIS A 29 12.26 1.32 -9.88
CA HIS A 29 10.99 0.92 -10.49
C HIS A 29 10.24 -0.12 -9.63
N ILE A 30 10.94 -1.11 -9.09
CA ILE A 30 10.35 -2.14 -8.22
C ILE A 30 9.95 -1.56 -6.86
N ALA A 31 10.77 -0.67 -6.29
CA ALA A 31 10.58 -0.12 -4.95
C ALA A 31 9.57 1.04 -4.89
N THR A 32 9.12 1.55 -6.04
CA THR A 32 8.20 2.69 -6.11
C THR A 32 6.82 2.20 -6.51
N LEU A 33 5.80 2.57 -5.72
CA LEU A 33 4.41 2.31 -6.09
C LEU A 33 4.07 3.08 -7.36
N ASP A 34 3.42 2.43 -8.33
CA ASP A 34 2.96 3.07 -9.56
C ASP A 34 1.69 3.89 -9.29
N PRO A 35 1.74 5.24 -9.33
CA PRO A 35 0.57 6.07 -9.09
C PRO A 35 -0.40 6.11 -10.28
N SER A 36 0.02 5.62 -11.45
CA SER A 36 -0.80 5.57 -12.67
C SER A 36 -1.62 4.29 -12.80
N ALA A 37 -1.37 3.31 -11.91
CA ALA A 37 -2.13 2.07 -11.89
C ALA A 37 -3.63 2.37 -11.74
N PRO A 38 -4.49 1.83 -12.63
CA PRO A 38 -5.92 2.12 -12.58
C PRO A 38 -6.52 1.52 -11.31
N VAL A 39 -7.03 2.38 -10.43
CA VAL A 39 -7.79 1.97 -9.25
C VAL A 39 -9.28 2.14 -9.57
N PRO A 40 -10.11 1.10 -9.44
CA PRO A 40 -11.55 1.25 -9.61
C PRO A 40 -12.08 2.22 -8.56
N ALA A 41 -13.08 3.03 -8.92
CA ALA A 41 -13.78 3.84 -7.94
C ALA A 41 -14.44 2.92 -6.91
N LEU A 42 -14.07 3.06 -5.65
CA LEU A 42 -14.70 2.37 -4.54
C LEU A 42 -15.78 3.30 -3.98
N PRO A 43 -17.06 2.91 -4.02
CA PRO A 43 -18.10 3.69 -3.37
C PRO A 43 -17.95 3.60 -1.85
N ASP A 44 -18.40 4.64 -1.16
CA ASP A 44 -18.55 4.59 0.28
C ASP A 44 -19.65 3.58 0.67
N HIS A 45 -19.40 2.81 1.72
CA HIS A 45 -20.34 1.84 2.26
C HIS A 45 -20.56 2.08 3.74
N GLU A 46 -21.83 2.07 4.16
CA GLU A 46 -22.13 1.90 5.58
C GLU A 46 -21.80 0.46 6.00
N PRO A 47 -21.05 0.28 7.09
CA PRO A 47 -20.64 -1.04 7.53
C PRO A 47 -21.82 -1.83 8.12
N ASP A 48 -22.09 -3.02 7.58
CA ASP A 48 -22.97 -4.01 8.25
C ASP A 48 -22.15 -4.83 9.25
N TRP A 49 -21.97 -4.26 10.44
CA TRP A 49 -21.20 -4.86 11.51
C TRP A 49 -21.72 -6.24 11.93
N ARG A 50 -23.03 -6.49 11.80
CA ARG A 50 -23.65 -7.76 12.16
C ARG A 50 -23.27 -8.85 11.16
N ALA A 51 -23.34 -8.55 9.86
CA ALA A 51 -22.89 -9.47 8.81
C ALA A 51 -21.38 -9.74 8.92
N CYS A 52 -20.57 -8.72 9.20
CA CYS A 52 -19.13 -8.88 9.41
C CYS A 52 -18.82 -9.77 10.61
N ALA A 53 -19.54 -9.63 11.73
CA ALA A 53 -19.36 -10.47 12.91
C ALA A 53 -19.65 -11.95 12.61
N ALA A 54 -20.75 -12.24 11.92
CA ALA A 54 -21.10 -13.60 11.51
C ALA A 54 -20.06 -14.21 10.56
N ALA A 55 -19.54 -13.43 9.60
CA ALA A 55 -18.49 -13.88 8.70
C ALA A 55 -17.18 -14.17 9.43
N ALA A 56 -16.77 -13.30 10.37
CA ALA A 56 -15.58 -13.51 11.18
C ALA A 56 -15.68 -14.76 12.06
N ASP A 57 -16.86 -15.05 12.61
CA ASP A 57 -17.12 -16.25 13.39
C ASP A 57 -17.02 -17.52 12.53
N GLY A 58 -17.61 -17.51 11.32
CA GLY A 58 -17.49 -18.60 10.35
C GLY A 58 -16.05 -18.89 9.90
N LEU A 59 -15.16 -17.90 9.97
CA LEU A 59 -13.72 -18.05 9.73
C LEU A 59 -12.92 -18.47 10.97
N GLY A 60 -13.57 -18.67 12.12
CA GLY A 60 -12.93 -19.04 13.39
C GLY A 60 -12.25 -17.86 14.11
N LEU A 61 -12.52 -16.61 13.72
CA LEU A 61 -11.94 -15.41 14.30
C LEU A 61 -12.79 -14.86 15.46
N GLY A 62 -13.08 -15.69 16.46
CA GLY A 62 -14.08 -15.37 17.50
C GLY A 62 -13.85 -14.06 18.27
N ARG A 63 -12.58 -13.68 18.53
CA ARG A 63 -12.28 -12.38 19.16
C ARG A 63 -12.61 -11.19 18.25
N LEU A 64 -12.40 -11.32 16.95
CA LEU A 64 -12.78 -10.30 15.98
C LEU A 64 -14.30 -10.23 15.83
N ALA A 65 -14.96 -11.39 15.76
CA ALA A 65 -16.42 -11.47 15.70
C ALA A 65 -17.08 -10.76 16.89
N GLY A 66 -16.57 -10.96 18.10
CA GLY A 66 -17.05 -10.26 19.30
C GLY A 66 -16.94 -8.74 19.18
N ARG A 67 -15.78 -8.22 18.77
CA ARG A 67 -15.58 -6.77 18.57
C ARG A 67 -16.50 -6.17 17.50
N LEU A 68 -16.75 -6.91 16.43
CA LEU A 68 -17.67 -6.48 15.36
C LEU A 68 -19.13 -6.51 15.83
N ALA A 69 -19.51 -7.50 16.65
CA ALA A 69 -20.84 -7.56 17.25
C ALA A 69 -21.07 -6.40 18.23
N GLU A 70 -20.07 -6.03 19.03
CA GLU A 70 -20.11 -4.84 19.88
C GLU A 70 -20.32 -3.56 19.04
N ALA A 71 -19.58 -3.40 17.94
CA ALA A 71 -19.75 -2.28 17.02
C ALA A 71 -21.14 -2.21 16.36
N ALA A 72 -21.84 -3.33 16.21
CA ALA A 72 -23.21 -3.38 15.71
C ALA A 72 -24.26 -2.87 16.72
N SER A 73 -23.87 -2.68 17.98
CA SER A 73 -24.75 -2.30 19.09
C SER A 73 -24.51 -0.88 19.63
N SER A 74 -23.52 -0.17 19.07
CA SER A 74 -23.19 1.24 19.37
C SER A 74 -23.80 2.17 18.34
#